data_AF-A0A1S8B463-F1
#
_entry.id   AF-A0A1S8B463-F1
#
_cell.length_a   1.000
_cell.length_b   1.000
_cell.length_c   1.000
_cell.angle_alpha   90.00
_cell.angle_beta   90.00
_cell.angle_gamma   90.00
#
_symmetry.space_group_name_H-M   'P 1'
#
loop_
_entity.id
_entity.type
_entity.pdbx_description
1 polymer ?
#
loop_
_entity_poly.entity_id
_entity_poly.type
_entity_poly.pdbx_seq_one_letter_code
_entity_poly.pdbx_strand_id
1 'polypeptide(L)'
;MRSAPDTDGWDLLVDRILKSPHSVSTGFISDTSIPFAHFASRIPPNASGPELHTIYTALHSTAVEFVRKYIASHPQTPLTLHSTADGASSISYNMALTTEAMVIAPRRRGGDALRTEDGAELGDGDVVELNGTVLAGTLMVKDQAQWELLQSEPRALTELLEATGIPWGDKGSSL
;
A
#
# COMPACT_ATOMS: atom_id res chain seq x y z
N MET A 1 -30.82 5.90 1.99
CA MET A 1 -29.75 5.26 1.21
C MET A 1 -29.27 6.31 0.22
N ARG A 2 -28.15 6.99 0.47
CA ARG A 2 -27.60 7.95 -0.51
C ARG A 2 -26.96 7.13 -1.62
N SER A 3 -27.39 7.36 -2.87
CA SER A 3 -26.70 6.86 -4.05
C SER A 3 -25.24 7.30 -3.97
N ALA A 4 -24.31 6.42 -4.34
CA ALA A 4 -22.93 6.83 -4.54
C ALA A 4 -22.92 7.93 -5.61
N PRO A 5 -22.18 9.04 -5.40
CA PRO A 5 -22.00 10.05 -6.45
C PRO A 5 -21.38 9.37 -7.67
N ASP A 6 -21.78 9.83 -8.85
CA ASP A 6 -21.15 9.42 -10.12
C ASP A 6 -19.68 9.84 -10.02
N THR A 7 -18.80 8.86 -9.78
CA THR A 7 -17.37 9.06 -9.85
C THR A 7 -17.06 9.01 -11.34
N ASP A 8 -16.60 10.09 -11.96
CA ASP A 8 -16.19 10.14 -13.38
C ASP A 8 -14.99 9.19 -13.66
N GLY A 9 -15.17 7.88 -13.46
CA GLY A 9 -14.14 6.84 -13.51
C GLY A 9 -13.17 6.80 -12.32
N TRP A 10 -13.30 7.69 -11.32
CA TRP A 10 -12.39 7.74 -10.16
C TRP A 10 -12.90 6.90 -8.98
N ASP A 11 -12.57 5.60 -8.99
CA ASP A 11 -12.77 4.72 -7.84
C ASP A 11 -11.61 4.84 -6.83
N LEU A 12 -11.91 4.78 -5.53
CA LEU A 12 -10.86 4.67 -4.51
C LEU A 12 -10.11 3.35 -4.71
N LEU A 13 -8.79 3.37 -4.45
CA LEU A 13 -8.00 2.14 -4.53
C LEU A 13 -8.51 1.05 -3.57
N VAL A 14 -9.00 1.43 -2.37
CA VAL A 14 -9.70 0.48 -1.47
C VAL A 14 -10.88 -0.20 -2.17
N ASP A 15 -11.73 0.55 -2.87
CA ASP A 15 -12.92 0.00 -3.52
C ASP A 15 -12.55 -0.94 -4.66
N ARG A 16 -11.47 -0.64 -5.40
CA ARG A 16 -10.87 -1.56 -6.38
C ARG A 16 -10.38 -2.84 -5.70
N ILE A 17 -9.64 -2.74 -4.61
CA ILE A 17 -9.13 -3.91 -3.87
C ILE A 17 -10.29 -4.83 -3.47
N LEU A 18 -11.41 -4.27 -2.98
CA LEU A 18 -12.58 -5.04 -2.55
C LEU A 18 -13.31 -5.80 -3.67
N LYS A 19 -13.05 -5.46 -4.94
CA LYS A 19 -13.57 -6.20 -6.11
C LYS A 19 -12.77 -7.47 -6.39
N SER A 20 -11.58 -7.63 -5.78
CA SER A 20 -10.72 -8.79 -5.94
C SER A 20 -11.21 -10.01 -5.14
N PRO A 21 -10.86 -11.24 -5.57
CA PRO A 21 -11.19 -12.45 -4.82
C PRO A 21 -10.46 -12.50 -3.48
N HIS A 22 -11.02 -13.24 -2.52
CA HIS A 22 -10.33 -13.53 -1.28
C HIS A 22 -9.14 -14.45 -1.55
N SER A 23 -7.99 -14.12 -0.97
CA SER A 23 -6.84 -15.01 -0.98
C SER A 23 -7.12 -16.20 -0.06
N VAL A 24 -7.08 -17.40 -0.63
CA VAL A 24 -7.26 -18.66 0.12
C VAL A 24 -6.18 -18.84 1.19
N SER A 25 -4.97 -18.28 0.98
CA SER A 25 -3.84 -18.45 1.89
C SER A 25 -3.86 -17.52 3.10
N THR A 26 -4.47 -16.34 2.98
CA THR A 26 -4.51 -15.34 4.06
C THR A 26 -5.89 -15.13 4.65
N GLY A 27 -6.96 -15.55 3.96
CA GLY A 27 -8.34 -15.24 4.35
C GLY A 27 -8.74 -13.77 4.14
N PHE A 28 -7.84 -12.95 3.58
CA PHE A 28 -8.05 -11.54 3.29
C PHE A 28 -8.16 -11.28 1.80
N ILE A 29 -8.77 -10.15 1.44
CA ILE A 29 -8.86 -9.68 0.07
C ILE A 29 -7.54 -9.01 -0.32
N SER A 30 -7.01 -9.36 -1.49
CA SER A 30 -5.78 -8.79 -2.04
C SER A 30 -5.88 -8.72 -3.56
N ASP A 31 -5.36 -7.64 -4.16
CA ASP A 31 -5.24 -7.47 -5.61
C ASP A 31 -3.75 -7.53 -6.00
N THR A 32 -3.29 -8.68 -6.51
CA THR A 32 -1.87 -8.85 -6.88
C THR A 32 -1.46 -8.04 -8.13
N SER A 33 -2.41 -7.42 -8.83
CA SER A 33 -2.07 -6.46 -9.91
C SER A 33 -1.53 -5.14 -9.35
N ILE A 34 -1.78 -4.82 -8.08
CA ILE A 34 -1.20 -3.65 -7.42
C ILE A 34 0.24 -3.98 -6.99
N PRO A 35 1.23 -3.11 -7.27
CA PRO A 35 2.66 -3.40 -7.13
C PRO A 35 3.19 -3.44 -5.69
N PHE A 36 2.31 -3.57 -4.69
CA PHE A 36 2.69 -3.73 -3.30
C PHE A 36 1.68 -4.60 -2.55
N ALA A 37 2.20 -5.35 -1.57
CA ALA A 37 1.45 -6.20 -0.68
C ALA A 37 0.47 -5.39 0.17
N HIS A 38 -0.76 -5.86 0.24
CA HIS A 38 -1.82 -5.28 1.05
C HIS A 38 -2.89 -6.32 1.38
N PHE A 39 -3.50 -6.17 2.54
CA PHE A 39 -4.50 -7.10 3.03
C PHE A 39 -5.74 -6.29 3.39
N ALA A 40 -6.88 -6.69 2.87
CA ALA A 40 -8.15 -6.02 3.08
C ALA A 40 -9.18 -6.96 3.71
N SER A 41 -10.01 -6.40 4.57
CA SER A 41 -11.18 -7.06 5.13
C SER A 41 -12.40 -6.16 5.01
N ARG A 42 -13.56 -6.74 4.73
CA ARG A 42 -14.83 -6.01 4.76
C ARG A 42 -15.23 -5.75 6.21
N ILE A 43 -15.74 -4.56 6.47
CA ILE A 43 -16.28 -4.18 7.77
C ILE A 43 -17.79 -4.46 7.77
N PRO A 44 -18.29 -5.24 8.74
CA PRO A 44 -19.73 -5.44 8.91
C PRO A 44 -20.46 -4.11 9.12
N PRO A 45 -21.69 -3.96 8.63
CA PRO A 45 -22.51 -2.80 8.95
C PRO A 45 -22.65 -2.63 10.47
N ASN A 46 -22.38 -1.41 10.98
CA ASN A 46 -22.42 -1.07 12.41
C ASN A 46 -21.42 -1.86 13.28
N ALA A 47 -20.25 -2.21 12.74
CA ALA A 47 -19.18 -2.84 13.53
C ALA A 47 -18.84 -2.02 14.79
N SER A 48 -18.81 -2.70 15.92
CA SER A 48 -18.40 -2.16 17.21
C SER A 48 -16.88 -1.95 17.27
N GLY A 49 -16.43 -1.12 18.24
CA GLY A 49 -15.00 -0.91 18.48
C GLY A 49 -14.20 -2.22 18.67
N PRO A 50 -14.67 -3.17 19.48
CA PRO A 50 -14.02 -4.49 19.62
C PRO A 50 -13.93 -5.27 18.29
N GLU A 51 -14.98 -5.26 17.47
CA GLU A 51 -14.97 -5.94 16.16
C GLU A 51 -13.94 -5.30 15.20
N LEU A 52 -13.89 -3.97 15.15
CA LEU A 52 -12.88 -3.26 14.37
C LEU A 52 -11.46 -3.58 14.85
N HIS A 53 -11.26 -3.68 16.16
CA HIS A 53 -9.97 -4.06 16.73
C HIS A 53 -9.58 -5.50 16.39
N THR A 54 -10.54 -6.44 16.39
CA THR A 54 -10.31 -7.82 15.93
C THR A 54 -9.90 -7.85 14.46
N ILE A 55 -10.60 -7.11 13.58
CA ILE A 55 -10.25 -7.01 12.16
C ILE A 55 -8.84 -6.44 11.99
N TYR A 56 -8.54 -5.32 12.66
CA TYR A 56 -7.21 -4.70 12.65
C TYR A 56 -6.12 -5.68 13.06
N THR A 57 -6.31 -6.39 14.18
CA THR A 57 -5.29 -7.29 14.74
C THR A 57 -5.02 -8.46 13.81
N ALA A 58 -6.06 -9.00 13.16
CA ALA A 58 -5.93 -10.08 12.21
C ALA A 58 -5.18 -9.62 10.93
N LEU A 59 -5.56 -8.47 10.36
CA LEU A 59 -4.87 -7.86 9.22
C LEU A 59 -3.40 -7.55 9.53
N HIS A 60 -3.15 -6.96 10.70
CA HIS A 60 -1.81 -6.57 11.15
C HIS A 60 -0.92 -7.81 11.34
N SER A 61 -1.42 -8.85 12.00
CA SER A 61 -0.69 -10.10 12.20
C SER A 61 -0.30 -10.74 10.87
N THR A 62 -1.21 -10.78 9.90
CA THR A 62 -0.90 -11.28 8.55
C THR A 62 0.15 -10.43 7.85
N ALA A 63 0.07 -9.10 7.94
CA ALA A 63 1.09 -8.22 7.37
C ALA A 63 2.47 -8.45 8.01
N VAL A 64 2.54 -8.63 9.33
CA VAL A 64 3.79 -8.94 10.05
C VAL A 64 4.37 -10.28 9.60
N GLU A 65 3.54 -11.32 9.46
CA GLU A 65 3.99 -12.62 8.95
C GLU A 65 4.50 -12.54 7.51
N PHE A 66 3.81 -11.78 6.66
CA PHE A 66 4.23 -11.54 5.29
C PHE A 66 5.60 -10.86 5.24
N VAL A 67 5.80 -9.79 6.01
CA VAL A 67 7.08 -9.09 6.13
C VAL A 67 8.18 -10.02 6.61
N ARG A 68 7.90 -10.83 7.65
CA ARG A 68 8.86 -11.81 8.18
C ARG A 68 9.30 -12.82 7.12
N LYS A 69 8.36 -13.35 6.34
CA LYS A 69 8.65 -14.28 5.23
C LYS A 69 9.47 -13.59 4.14
N TYR A 70 9.12 -12.36 3.79
CA TYR A 70 9.86 -11.57 2.79
C TYR A 70 11.32 -11.34 3.21
N ILE A 71 11.57 -10.93 4.45
CA ILE A 71 12.93 -10.75 4.99
C ILE A 71 13.70 -12.07 4.94
N ALA A 72 13.06 -13.19 5.31
CA ALA A 72 13.71 -14.50 5.29
C ALA A 72 14.09 -14.97 3.87
N SER A 73 13.28 -14.65 2.85
CA SER A 73 13.59 -14.99 1.46
C SER A 73 14.53 -13.99 0.77
N HIS A 74 14.69 -12.79 1.31
CA HIS A 74 15.53 -11.72 0.75
C HIS A 74 16.61 -11.27 1.75
N PRO A 75 17.63 -12.09 2.03
CA PRO A 75 18.63 -11.78 3.07
C PRO A 75 19.46 -10.51 2.80
N GLN A 76 19.44 -9.98 1.57
CA GLN A 76 20.11 -8.73 1.19
C GLN A 76 19.19 -7.49 1.33
N THR A 77 17.93 -7.66 1.74
CA THR A 77 17.03 -6.54 1.94
C THR A 77 17.45 -5.70 3.15
N PRO A 78 17.41 -4.36 3.08
CA PRO A 78 17.65 -3.51 4.25
C PRO A 78 16.45 -3.48 5.21
N LEU A 79 15.33 -4.13 4.86
CA LEU A 79 14.12 -4.17 5.67
C LEU A 79 14.33 -5.03 6.94
N THR A 80 14.03 -4.47 8.10
CA THR A 80 14.09 -5.15 9.39
C THR A 80 12.79 -4.99 10.17
N LEU A 81 12.53 -5.91 11.09
CA LEU A 81 11.43 -5.76 12.05
C LEU A 81 11.85 -4.80 13.16
N HIS A 82 10.93 -3.92 13.55
CA HIS A 82 11.11 -2.98 14.65
C HIS A 82 10.97 -3.69 16.01
N SER A 83 11.61 -3.13 17.03
CA SER A 83 11.35 -3.53 18.41
C SER A 83 9.89 -3.26 18.78
N THR A 84 9.25 -4.23 19.44
CA THR A 84 7.87 -4.10 19.93
C THR A 84 7.81 -3.58 21.38
N ALA A 85 8.89 -2.95 21.86
CA ALA A 85 8.88 -2.27 23.14
C ALA A 85 7.72 -1.26 23.18
N ASP A 86 7.09 -1.12 24.34
CA ASP A 86 6.00 -0.17 24.58
C ASP A 86 4.74 -0.35 23.69
N GLY A 87 4.54 -1.54 23.12
CA GLY A 87 3.38 -1.85 22.28
C GLY A 87 3.47 -1.30 20.85
N ALA A 88 4.67 -0.89 20.42
CA ALA A 88 4.92 -0.47 19.06
C ALA A 88 4.75 -1.61 18.05
N SER A 89 4.26 -1.27 16.85
CA SER A 89 4.19 -2.20 15.72
C SER A 89 5.60 -2.64 15.29
N SER A 90 5.77 -3.93 15.05
CA SER A 90 7.03 -4.51 14.54
C SER A 90 7.31 -4.17 13.06
N ILE A 91 6.36 -3.54 12.37
CA ILE A 91 6.46 -3.14 10.96
C ILE A 91 5.95 -1.71 10.77
N SER A 92 6.45 -1.04 9.75
CA SER A 92 5.85 0.18 9.22
C SER A 92 4.75 -0.20 8.22
N TYR A 93 3.59 0.46 8.30
CA TYR A 93 2.45 0.16 7.44
C TYR A 93 1.59 1.39 7.19
N ASN A 94 0.84 1.36 6.08
CA ASN A 94 -0.29 2.23 5.83
C ASN A 94 -1.56 1.50 6.23
N MET A 95 -2.53 2.24 6.76
CA MET A 95 -3.87 1.75 7.02
C MET A 95 -4.90 2.65 6.36
N ALA A 96 -5.84 2.04 5.64
CA ALA A 96 -7.07 2.70 5.22
C ALA A 96 -8.24 2.11 6.00
N LEU A 97 -9.15 2.98 6.41
CA LEU A 97 -10.39 2.63 7.10
C LEU A 97 -11.52 3.42 6.45
N THR A 98 -12.46 2.71 5.84
CA THR A 98 -13.70 3.27 5.30
C THR A 98 -14.88 2.72 6.10
N THR A 99 -16.11 3.09 5.72
CA THR A 99 -17.31 2.48 6.30
C THR A 99 -17.49 1.02 5.90
N GLU A 100 -16.83 0.56 4.83
CA GLU A 100 -17.03 -0.78 4.27
C GLU A 100 -15.80 -1.68 4.38
N ALA A 101 -14.61 -1.14 4.66
CA ALA A 101 -13.39 -1.91 4.69
C ALA A 101 -12.27 -1.33 5.56
N MET A 102 -11.40 -2.25 5.98
CA MET A 102 -10.10 -1.95 6.55
C MET A 102 -9.02 -2.59 5.69
N VAL A 103 -7.97 -1.82 5.37
CA VAL A 103 -6.84 -2.28 4.56
C VAL A 103 -5.54 -1.96 5.29
N ILE A 104 -4.62 -2.93 5.37
CA ILE A 104 -3.25 -2.73 5.84
C ILE A 104 -2.28 -3.04 4.71
N ALA A 105 -1.38 -2.11 4.41
CA ALA A 105 -0.30 -2.28 3.46
C ALA A 105 1.05 -2.08 4.16
N PRO A 106 1.85 -3.15 4.37
CA PRO A 106 3.20 -3.00 4.91
C PRO A 106 4.08 -2.22 3.94
N ARG A 107 5.03 -1.44 4.46
CA ARG A 107 5.88 -0.56 3.67
C ARG A 107 7.31 -0.56 4.19
N ARG A 108 8.26 -0.42 3.25
CA ARG A 108 9.70 -0.47 3.53
C ARG A 108 10.34 0.92 3.63
N ARG A 109 9.71 1.95 3.09
CA ARG A 109 10.15 3.36 3.21
C ARG A 109 9.00 4.35 3.09
N GLY A 110 9.29 5.61 3.42
CA GLY A 110 8.35 6.74 3.40
C GLY A 110 7.99 7.23 1.99
N GLY A 111 8.98 7.21 1.09
CA GLY A 111 8.92 7.72 -0.27
C GLY A 111 10.13 7.25 -1.06
N ASP A 112 10.17 7.57 -2.35
CA ASP A 112 11.38 7.45 -3.18
C ASP A 112 11.50 8.61 -4.17
N ALA A 113 12.70 8.83 -4.70
CA ALA A 113 12.92 9.78 -5.78
C ALA A 113 12.31 9.25 -7.09
N LEU A 114 11.72 10.14 -7.88
CA LEU A 114 11.34 9.82 -9.25
C LEU A 114 12.56 9.88 -10.15
N ARG A 115 12.63 8.99 -11.14
CA ARG A 115 13.75 8.89 -12.07
C ARG A 115 13.24 8.96 -13.51
N THR A 116 13.95 9.67 -14.37
CA THR A 116 13.72 9.66 -15.82
C THR A 116 14.14 8.31 -16.40
N GLU A 117 13.79 8.03 -17.66
CA GLU A 117 14.24 6.81 -18.36
C GLU A 117 15.76 6.62 -18.36
N ASP A 118 16.52 7.72 -18.42
CA ASP A 118 17.99 7.72 -18.36
C ASP A 118 18.56 7.49 -16.94
N GLY A 119 17.69 7.26 -15.95
CA GLY A 119 18.05 7.00 -14.56
C GLY A 119 18.38 8.24 -13.73
N ALA A 120 18.29 9.45 -14.29
CA ALA A 120 18.50 10.70 -13.56
C ALA A 120 17.36 10.97 -12.57
N GLU A 121 17.71 11.30 -11.33
CA GLU A 121 16.73 11.71 -10.31
C GLU A 121 16.13 13.08 -10.66
N LEU A 122 14.81 13.19 -10.47
CA LEU A 122 14.03 14.39 -10.77
C LEU A 122 13.83 15.24 -9.51
N GLY A 123 13.87 16.57 -9.68
CA GLY A 123 13.91 17.51 -8.56
C GLY A 123 15.31 17.59 -7.96
N ASP A 124 15.57 18.60 -7.12
CA ASP A 124 16.88 18.81 -6.47
C ASP A 124 17.12 17.79 -5.33
N GLY A 125 16.92 16.50 -5.60
CA GLY A 125 16.97 15.41 -4.62
C GLY A 125 15.68 15.23 -3.81
N ASP A 126 14.58 15.84 -4.22
CA ASP A 126 13.30 15.77 -3.52
C ASP A 126 12.58 14.43 -3.75
N VAL A 127 12.23 13.78 -2.64
CA VAL A 127 11.50 12.51 -2.63
C VAL A 127 9.99 12.72 -2.69
N VAL A 128 9.31 11.89 -3.46
CA VAL A 128 7.85 11.77 -3.41
C VAL A 128 7.46 10.89 -2.22
N GLU A 129 6.86 11.50 -1.21
CA GLU A 129 6.42 10.81 -0.01
C GLU A 129 5.04 10.18 -0.21
N LEU A 130 4.94 8.88 0.04
CA LEU A 130 3.69 8.14 -0.01
C LEU A 130 3.19 7.87 1.40
N ASN A 131 2.05 8.45 1.79
CA ASN A 131 1.44 8.21 3.10
C ASN A 131 0.19 7.31 2.97
N GLY A 132 -0.68 7.28 3.99
CA GLY A 132 -1.89 6.46 4.00
C GLY A 132 -2.84 6.73 2.83
N THR A 133 -2.80 7.93 2.23
CA THR A 133 -3.66 8.32 1.10
C THR A 133 -3.37 7.56 -0.18
N VAL A 134 -2.22 6.86 -0.27
CA VAL A 134 -1.93 5.96 -1.39
C VAL A 134 -2.98 4.86 -1.51
N LEU A 135 -3.55 4.41 -0.39
CA LEU A 135 -4.63 3.41 -0.37
C LEU A 135 -5.98 4.00 -0.81
N ALA A 136 -6.11 5.33 -0.91
CA ALA A 136 -7.22 5.98 -1.58
C ALA A 136 -6.96 6.19 -3.08
N GLY A 137 -5.77 5.85 -3.59
CA GLY A 137 -5.37 6.11 -4.98
C GLY A 137 -4.86 7.53 -5.21
N THR A 138 -4.34 8.19 -4.17
CA THR A 138 -3.89 9.59 -4.25
C THR A 138 -2.47 9.75 -3.71
N LEU A 139 -1.70 10.64 -4.33
CA LEU A 139 -0.36 11.04 -3.91
C LEU A 139 -0.18 12.55 -4.07
N MET A 140 0.87 13.11 -3.47
CA MET A 140 1.21 14.52 -3.59
C MET A 140 2.66 14.66 -4.05
N VAL A 141 2.88 15.47 -5.08
CA VAL A 141 4.21 15.88 -5.56
C VAL A 141 4.49 17.32 -5.14
N LYS A 142 5.77 17.67 -5.01
CA LYS A 142 6.20 19.00 -4.52
C LYS A 142 6.56 19.96 -5.65
N ASP A 143 6.84 19.43 -6.85
CA ASP A 143 7.20 20.23 -8.01
C ASP A 143 6.46 19.81 -9.29
N GLN A 144 6.50 20.71 -10.27
CA GLN A 144 5.81 20.57 -11.55
C GLN A 144 6.44 19.48 -12.43
N ALA A 145 7.76 19.27 -12.37
CA ALA A 145 8.43 18.28 -13.19
C ALA A 145 8.05 16.86 -12.75
N GLN A 146 7.95 16.61 -11.45
CA GLN A 146 7.46 15.35 -10.87
C GLN A 146 6.04 15.04 -11.36
N TRP A 147 5.17 16.06 -11.37
CA TRP A 147 3.82 15.93 -11.89
C TRP A 147 3.81 15.56 -13.37
N GLU A 148 4.57 16.29 -14.19
CA GLU A 148 4.67 16.06 -15.64
C GLU A 148 5.18 14.66 -15.96
N LEU A 149 6.23 14.19 -15.26
CA LEU A 149 6.77 12.85 -15.44
C LEU A 149 5.73 11.78 -15.12
N LEU A 150 5.02 11.90 -13.98
CA LEU A 150 3.97 10.94 -13.60
C LEU A 150 2.81 10.91 -14.60
N GLN A 151 2.52 12.04 -15.26
CA GLN A 151 1.52 12.07 -16.33
C GLN A 151 2.00 11.42 -17.63
N SER A 152 3.26 11.67 -18.02
CA SER A 152 3.79 11.20 -19.29
C SER A 152 4.29 9.75 -19.26
N GLU A 153 4.72 9.27 -18.09
CA GLU A 153 5.36 7.96 -17.90
C GLU A 153 4.70 7.18 -16.76
N PRO A 154 3.68 6.35 -17.07
CA PRO A 154 2.99 5.52 -16.07
C PRO A 154 3.92 4.59 -15.30
N ARG A 155 5.04 4.13 -15.88
CA ARG A 155 5.99 3.24 -15.19
C ARG A 155 6.63 3.92 -13.99
N ALA A 156 6.83 5.24 -14.03
CA ALA A 156 7.42 5.99 -12.91
C ALA A 156 6.59 5.85 -11.62
N LEU A 157 5.25 5.81 -11.75
CA LEU A 157 4.37 5.55 -10.61
C LEU A 157 4.53 4.11 -10.10
N THR A 158 4.55 3.13 -11.00
CA THR A 158 4.75 1.72 -10.63
C THR A 158 6.06 1.54 -9.87
N GLU A 159 7.16 2.07 -10.38
CA GLU A 159 8.48 2.01 -9.75
C GLU A 159 8.48 2.67 -8.37
N LEU A 160 7.85 3.84 -8.23
CA LEU A 160 7.70 4.52 -6.93
C LEU A 160 6.91 3.67 -5.92
N LEU A 161 5.81 3.06 -6.36
CA LEU A 161 4.98 2.20 -5.52
C LEU A 161 5.74 0.93 -5.10
N GLU A 162 6.49 0.32 -6.01
CA GLU A 162 7.36 -0.81 -5.71
C GLU A 162 8.47 -0.41 -4.74
N ALA A 163 9.13 0.72 -4.95
CA ALA A 163 10.20 1.24 -4.12
C ALA A 163 9.77 1.45 -2.66
N THR A 164 8.53 1.91 -2.46
CA THR A 164 7.97 2.23 -1.13
C THR A 164 7.28 1.06 -0.43
N GLY A 165 6.58 0.22 -1.19
CA GLY A 165 5.88 -0.97 -0.72
C GLY A 165 6.77 -2.21 -0.59
N ILE A 166 6.18 -3.32 -0.16
CA ILE A 166 6.81 -4.63 -0.22
C ILE A 166 6.15 -5.41 -1.36
N PRO A 167 6.88 -5.97 -2.33
CA PRO A 167 6.27 -6.66 -3.46
C PRO A 167 5.62 -7.99 -3.04
N TRP A 168 4.67 -8.47 -3.84
CA TRP A 168 3.99 -9.76 -3.62
C TRP A 168 4.91 -10.98 -3.75
N GLY A 169 6.05 -10.83 -4.44
CA GLY A 169 7.10 -11.83 -4.62
C GLY A 169 8.29 -11.25 -5.39
N ASP A 170 9.18 -12.10 -5.92
CA ASP A 170 10.41 -11.67 -6.61
C ASP A 170 10.17 -10.95 -7.95
N LYS A 171 8.92 -10.95 -8.43
CA LYS A 171 8.49 -10.21 -9.61
C LYS A 171 7.74 -8.97 -9.15
N GLY A 172 8.31 -7.80 -9.44
CA GLY A 172 7.54 -6.57 -9.54
C GLY A 172 6.32 -6.78 -10.44
N SER A 173 5.19 -6.19 -10.08
CA SER A 173 3.95 -6.39 -10.83
C SER A 173 4.08 -5.60 -12.12
N SER A 174 4.13 -6.30 -13.25
CA SER A 174 4.13 -5.69 -14.58
C SER A 174 2.75 -5.07 -14.83
N LEU A 175 2.60 -3.80 -14.44
CA LEU A 175 1.59 -2.89 -14.96
C LEU A 175 2.18 -2.09 -16.11
#